data_AF-A0AAD7U7K5-F1
#
_entry.id   AF-A0AAD7U7K5-F1
#
_cell.length_a   1.000
_cell.length_b   1.000
_cell.length_c   1.000
_cell.angle_alpha   90.00
_cell.angle_beta   90.00
_cell.angle_gamma   90.00
#
_symmetry.space_group_name_H-M   'P 1'
#
loop_
_entity.id
_entity.type
_entity.pdbx_description
1 polymer ?
#
loop_
_entity_poly.entity_id
_entity_poly.type
_entity_poly.pdbx_seq_one_letter_code
_entity_poly.pdbx_strand_id
1 'polypeptide(L)'
;MAAVLLLLILFLSVSWGEEAVVVVASIDDGTIPLRLGMDTLHDEARLAVERHRLSRRAVAHCRQGNASCVADLVAREAAVERPSKTSCELRITQPRDNEVLVLGDLEMFVVSRRGSTSAAFVGRLFVDAWSPAPGGALGAPIASWVDVQAGRVSVRLEPPFRRAGGGGSSMFPVRGELRVAVAAPVDCDGPTWLHAGLRVVYRPFAEPDPPRPPLGRGELLATTRHRAKRNCAYATLLYDDRGGYARGAVALFASLRASGAKHAFAALLGAGVGEATRAALRALGVEDLRDVDVKRSSGHGDPEPSSALPALGTGQWLKLQLWDLPYDRVLYLDADALVLRNIDELLETAAIDAPLAAVNDYFAGAVLLVTPNPATAAAFRATLAQDAGRYVYGEQDFLNVHFAGTHALLAGEYHCLAEATAIGLATKQNHSTGDFAAQLVRQCAVLEFSSCSHDGGVSPAWKPWHGRGTLLPERRVCLFPPGPEFHALASLWTEAYARGMATLEALTVSFRTVLAVWN
;
A
#
# COMPACT_ATOMS: atom_id res chain seq x y z
N MET A 1 33.16 -8.64 41.03
CA MET A 1 33.94 -8.73 39.78
C MET A 1 33.45 -7.63 38.86
N ALA A 2 34.33 -6.73 38.41
CA ALA A 2 33.96 -5.69 37.45
C ALA A 2 33.61 -6.36 36.11
N ALA A 3 32.51 -5.96 35.49
CA ALA A 3 32.21 -6.35 34.11
C ALA A 3 33.34 -5.80 33.22
N VAL A 4 34.16 -6.69 32.67
CA VAL A 4 35.22 -6.31 31.74
C VAL A 4 34.56 -6.11 30.39
N LEU A 5 34.38 -4.85 29.99
CA LEU A 5 34.07 -4.50 28.61
C LEU A 5 35.32 -4.79 27.78
N LEU A 6 35.40 -5.99 27.21
CA LEU A 6 36.43 -6.29 26.23
C LEU A 6 35.95 -5.79 24.86
N LEU A 7 36.37 -4.58 24.51
CA LEU A 7 36.15 -4.00 23.18
C LEU A 7 37.14 -4.60 22.18
N LEU A 8 36.78 -5.75 21.63
CA LEU A 8 37.45 -6.28 20.44
C LEU A 8 36.90 -5.55 19.21
N ILE A 9 37.66 -4.55 18.74
CA ILE A 9 37.38 -3.82 17.50
C ILE A 9 37.77 -4.71 16.33
N LEU A 10 36.81 -5.02 15.48
CA LEU A 10 37.01 -5.83 14.29
C LEU A 10 36.27 -5.17 13.12
N PHE A 11 37.06 -4.49 12.29
CA PHE A 11 36.78 -4.05 10.90
C PHE A 11 35.97 -2.75 10.71
N LEU A 12 36.49 -1.92 9.80
CA LEU A 12 35.72 -0.99 8.98
C LEU A 12 35.06 -1.79 7.87
N SER A 13 33.73 -1.71 7.73
CA SER A 13 33.03 -2.23 6.56
C SER A 13 32.42 -1.07 5.78
N VAL A 14 32.71 -1.05 4.47
CA VAL A 14 32.04 -0.16 3.52
C VAL A 14 30.92 -0.99 2.91
N SER A 15 29.70 -0.73 3.37
CA SER A 15 28.51 -1.35 2.82
C SER A 15 27.73 -0.25 2.10
N TRP A 16 27.66 -0.34 0.77
CA TRP A 16 26.68 0.41 -0.02
C TRP A 16 26.85 1.94 0.06
N GLY A 17 28.10 2.39 0.19
CA GLY A 17 28.47 3.81 0.19
C GLY A 17 28.54 4.49 1.56
N GLU A 18 28.17 3.81 2.65
CA GLU A 18 28.31 4.34 4.02
C GLU A 18 29.44 3.62 4.78
N GLU A 19 30.29 4.39 5.44
CA GLU A 19 31.30 3.85 6.36
C GLU A 19 30.69 3.53 7.72
N ALA A 20 30.93 2.31 8.21
CA ALA A 20 30.51 1.90 9.55
C ALA A 20 31.60 1.06 10.23
N VAL A 21 31.55 1.05 11.56
CA VAL A 21 32.43 0.25 12.41
C VAL A 21 31.60 -0.68 13.28
N VAL A 22 32.11 -1.90 13.50
CA VAL A 22 31.49 -2.85 14.42
C VAL A 22 32.34 -2.98 15.68
N VAL A 23 31.65 -2.80 16.80
CA VAL A 23 32.20 -2.75 18.14
C VAL A 23 31.62 -3.91 18.94
N VAL A 24 32.48 -4.78 19.46
CA VAL A 24 32.02 -5.90 20.28
C VAL A 24 31.98 -5.48 21.75
N ALA A 25 30.79 -5.43 22.34
CA ALA A 25 30.61 -5.22 23.77
C ALA A 25 30.44 -6.58 24.48
N SER A 26 31.31 -6.89 25.44
CA SER A 26 31.15 -8.08 26.30
C SER A 26 30.68 -7.66 27.69
N ILE A 27 29.56 -8.21 28.15
CA ILE A 27 28.97 -7.97 29.48
C ILE A 27 28.41 -9.29 30.02
N ASP A 28 28.85 -9.68 31.23
CA ASP A 28 28.33 -10.85 31.96
C ASP A 28 28.26 -12.14 31.10
N ASP A 29 29.37 -12.50 30.45
CA ASP A 29 29.53 -13.65 29.54
C ASP A 29 28.71 -13.58 28.23
N GLY A 30 27.94 -12.51 28.03
CA GLY A 30 27.26 -12.19 26.78
C GLY A 30 28.14 -11.30 25.89
N THR A 31 28.14 -11.61 24.60
CA THR A 31 28.80 -10.79 23.56
C THR A 31 27.73 -10.16 22.68
N ILE A 32 27.72 -8.83 22.63
CA ILE A 32 26.80 -8.02 21.84
C ILE A 32 27.64 -7.21 20.85
N PRO A 33 27.61 -7.55 19.56
CA PRO A 33 28.20 -6.69 18.56
C PRO A 33 27.29 -5.50 18.28
N LEU A 34 27.89 -4.33 18.09
CA LEU A 34 27.25 -3.03 17.89
C LEU A 34 27.76 -2.44 16.57
N ARG A 35 26.89 -2.25 15.58
CA ARG A 35 27.22 -1.50 14.37
C ARG A 35 26.94 -0.02 14.58
N LEU A 36 27.94 0.81 14.28
CA LEU A 36 27.86 2.26 14.40
C LEU A 36 28.29 2.91 13.09
N GLY A 37 27.44 3.76 12.51
CA GLY A 37 27.75 4.59 11.35
C GLY A 37 28.76 5.67 11.72
N MET A 38 29.77 5.88 10.86
CA MET A 38 30.86 6.81 11.16
C MET A 38 30.39 8.27 11.22
N ASP A 39 29.44 8.65 10.36
CA ASP A 39 28.91 10.02 10.29
C ASP A 39 28.01 10.39 11.49
N THR A 40 27.44 9.40 12.17
CA THR A 40 26.50 9.56 13.29
C THR A 40 26.93 8.78 14.53
N LEU A 41 28.25 8.59 14.69
CA LEU A 41 28.86 7.65 15.64
C LEU A 41 28.36 7.79 17.08
N HIS A 42 28.30 9.03 17.59
CA HIS A 42 27.88 9.29 18.97
C HIS A 42 26.39 9.06 19.20
N ASP A 43 25.55 9.46 18.23
CA ASP A 43 24.10 9.24 18.30
C ASP A 43 23.77 7.75 18.24
N GLU A 44 24.45 7.01 17.36
CA GLU A 44 24.28 5.56 17.27
C GLU A 44 24.81 4.83 18.50
N ALA A 45 25.92 5.29 19.09
CA ALA A 45 26.44 4.73 20.34
C ALA A 45 25.46 4.93 21.50
N ARG A 46 24.84 6.13 21.61
CA ARG A 46 23.83 6.41 22.64
C ARG A 46 22.61 5.51 22.48
N LEU A 47 22.08 5.42 21.26
CA LEU A 47 20.95 4.54 20.95
C LEU A 47 21.27 3.08 21.24
N ALA A 48 22.46 2.61 20.89
CA ALA A 48 22.91 1.24 21.17
C ALA A 48 23.02 0.94 22.67
N VAL A 49 23.56 1.87 23.46
CA VAL A 49 23.66 1.74 24.92
C VAL A 49 22.29 1.68 25.59
N GLU A 50 21.36 2.53 25.16
CA GLU A 50 19.98 2.53 25.66
C GLU A 50 19.25 1.24 25.26
N ARG A 51 19.34 0.85 23.98
CA ARG A 51 18.67 -0.33 23.41
C ARG A 51 19.13 -1.62 24.08
N HIS A 52 20.43 -1.84 24.17
CA HIS A 52 21.02 -3.04 24.78
C HIS A 52 21.21 -2.92 26.28
N ARG A 53 20.77 -1.80 26.87
CA ARG A 53 20.78 -1.54 28.31
C ARG A 53 22.19 -1.72 28.91
N LEU A 54 23.21 -1.30 28.17
CA LEU A 54 24.62 -1.52 28.50
C LEU A 54 25.05 -0.79 29.78
N SER A 55 24.30 0.24 30.20
CA SER A 55 24.53 0.99 31.45
C SER A 55 23.85 0.40 32.68
N ARG A 56 23.16 -0.75 32.60
CA ARG A 56 22.51 -1.40 33.75
C ARG A 56 23.46 -1.76 34.89
N ARG A 57 24.75 -1.86 34.58
CA ARG A 57 25.85 -2.09 35.53
C ARG A 57 26.94 -1.04 35.32
N ALA A 58 27.89 -0.99 36.23
CA ALA A 58 29.11 -0.21 36.01
C ALA A 58 29.96 -0.86 34.91
N VAL A 59 30.48 -0.06 33.99
CA VAL A 59 31.25 -0.49 32.82
C VAL A 59 32.53 0.32 32.76
N ALA A 60 33.70 -0.33 32.86
CA ALA A 60 34.99 0.34 32.97
C ALA A 60 34.97 1.45 34.06
N HIS A 61 35.18 2.72 33.69
CA HIS A 61 35.11 3.87 34.61
C HIS A 61 33.70 4.47 34.73
N CYS A 62 32.73 4.01 33.93
CA CYS A 62 31.36 4.50 33.94
C CYS A 62 30.56 3.86 35.07
N ARG A 63 29.93 4.70 35.90
CA ARG A 63 29.04 4.27 36.98
C ARG A 63 27.78 3.62 36.42
N GLN A 64 27.19 2.72 37.21
CA GLN A 64 25.88 2.14 36.91
C GLN A 64 24.84 3.25 36.66
N GLY A 65 24.03 3.07 35.60
CA GLY A 65 22.99 4.00 35.17
C GLY A 65 23.49 5.16 34.30
N ASN A 66 24.81 5.36 34.16
CA ASN A 66 25.34 6.46 33.36
C ASN A 66 25.46 6.07 31.88
N ALA A 67 24.34 6.09 31.16
CA ALA A 67 24.26 5.75 29.74
C ALA A 67 25.15 6.66 28.86
N SER A 68 25.21 7.96 29.15
CA SER A 68 26.04 8.91 28.40
C SER A 68 27.53 8.54 28.46
N CYS A 69 28.05 8.23 29.66
CA CYS A 69 29.45 7.82 29.81
C CYS A 69 29.77 6.54 29.02
N VAL A 70 28.87 5.56 29.05
CA VAL A 70 29.05 4.30 28.30
C VAL A 70 28.97 4.55 26.80
N ALA A 71 28.09 5.45 26.34
CA ALA A 71 27.99 5.83 24.93
C ALA A 71 29.27 6.51 24.44
N ASP A 72 29.81 7.45 25.22
CA ASP A 72 31.07 8.11 24.88
C ASP A 72 32.24 7.12 24.87
N LEU A 73 32.25 6.16 25.80
CA LEU A 73 33.25 5.09 25.79
C LEU A 73 33.15 4.23 24.53
N VAL A 74 31.95 3.80 24.15
CA VAL A 74 31.70 3.03 22.93
C VAL A 74 32.11 3.82 21.68
N ALA A 75 31.72 5.09 21.56
CA ALA A 75 32.06 5.95 20.43
C ALA A 75 33.57 6.22 20.31
N ARG A 76 34.25 6.51 21.44
CA ARG A 76 35.71 6.71 21.45
C ARG A 76 36.46 5.47 20.98
N GLU A 77 36.03 4.30 21.46
CA GLU A 77 36.68 3.03 21.12
C GLU A 77 36.42 2.67 19.66
N ALA A 78 35.20 2.94 19.16
CA ALA A 78 34.84 2.79 17.76
C ALA A 78 35.68 3.66 16.80
N ALA A 79 36.11 4.85 17.24
CA ALA A 79 36.90 5.78 16.43
C ALA A 79 38.38 5.39 16.28
N VAL A 80 38.88 4.39 17.02
CA VAL A 80 40.29 3.96 16.94
C VAL A 80 40.48 3.01 15.75
N GLU A 81 41.18 3.48 14.72
CA GLU A 81 41.52 2.68 13.55
C GLU A 81 42.50 1.54 13.91
N ARG A 82 42.17 0.30 13.54
CA ARG A 82 43.05 -0.87 13.75
C ARG A 82 43.21 -1.66 12.44
N PRO A 83 44.43 -2.02 12.04
CA PRO A 83 44.66 -2.74 10.79
C PRO A 83 44.05 -4.14 10.84
N SER A 84 43.21 -4.42 9.84
CA SER A 84 42.60 -5.72 9.60
C SER A 84 43.55 -6.66 8.85
N LYS A 85 43.72 -7.89 9.35
CA LYS A 85 44.45 -8.98 8.67
C LYS A 85 43.50 -9.96 7.92
N THR A 86 42.27 -9.57 7.58
CA THR A 86 41.34 -10.52 6.93
C THR A 86 41.55 -10.63 5.43
N SER A 87 41.56 -11.88 4.96
CA SER A 87 41.69 -12.30 3.56
C SER A 87 40.36 -12.67 2.90
N CYS A 88 39.25 -12.65 3.63
CA CYS A 88 37.91 -13.10 3.21
C CYS A 88 36.86 -11.97 3.46
N GLU A 89 35.82 -11.88 2.63
CA GLU A 89 34.71 -10.89 2.64
C GLU A 89 33.36 -11.63 2.54
N LEU A 90 32.34 -11.19 3.29
CA LEU A 90 30.98 -11.73 3.13
C LEU A 90 30.21 -10.89 2.12
N ARG A 91 29.64 -11.53 1.10
CA ARG A 91 28.68 -10.93 0.18
C ARG A 91 27.27 -11.40 0.51
N ILE A 92 26.35 -10.44 0.60
CA ILE A 92 24.92 -10.70 0.73
C ILE A 92 24.27 -10.25 -0.59
N THR A 93 23.32 -11.03 -1.09
CA THR A 93 22.48 -10.56 -2.21
C THR A 93 21.77 -9.27 -1.83
N GLN A 94 22.09 -8.18 -2.53
CA GLN A 94 21.40 -6.90 -2.36
C GLN A 94 19.93 -7.09 -2.79
N PRO A 95 18.94 -6.92 -1.90
CA PRO A 95 17.56 -6.75 -2.34
C PRO A 95 17.48 -5.60 -3.34
N ARG A 96 16.64 -5.77 -4.37
CA ARG A 96 16.38 -4.67 -5.29
C ARG A 96 15.72 -3.53 -4.53
N ASP A 97 16.03 -2.29 -4.91
CA ASP A 97 15.26 -1.14 -4.42
C ASP A 97 13.77 -1.42 -4.62
N ASN A 98 12.96 -1.29 -3.57
CA ASN A 98 11.50 -1.50 -3.54
C ASN A 98 10.99 -2.96 -3.36
N GLU A 99 11.83 -3.91 -2.94
CA GLU A 99 11.38 -5.25 -2.57
C GLU A 99 11.00 -5.33 -1.08
N VAL A 100 9.76 -5.76 -0.76
CA VAL A 100 9.30 -5.98 0.63
C VAL A 100 9.85 -7.32 1.11
N LEU A 101 10.77 -7.30 2.08
CA LEU A 101 11.30 -8.53 2.64
C LEU A 101 10.29 -9.25 3.54
N VAL A 102 9.90 -10.45 3.12
CA VAL A 102 10.11 -11.59 4.00
C VAL A 102 11.63 -11.84 3.95
N LEU A 103 12.32 -11.92 5.08
CA LEU A 103 13.73 -12.36 5.11
C LEU A 103 13.82 -13.87 4.71
N GLY A 104 13.17 -14.30 3.63
CA GLY A 104 13.19 -15.68 3.15
C GLY A 104 14.40 -15.97 2.25
N ASP A 105 14.92 -14.94 1.58
CA ASP A 105 15.74 -15.10 0.37
C ASP A 105 17.04 -14.28 0.40
N LEU A 106 17.58 -13.98 1.58
CA LEU A 106 18.96 -13.48 1.66
C LEU A 106 19.92 -14.65 1.49
N GLU A 107 20.70 -14.63 0.42
CA GLU A 107 21.78 -15.58 0.20
C GLU A 107 23.08 -14.94 0.68
N MET A 108 23.73 -15.60 1.64
CA MET A 108 24.97 -15.13 2.26
C MET A 108 26.14 -16.01 1.78
N PHE A 109 27.15 -15.39 1.16
CA PHE A 109 28.34 -16.05 0.64
C PHE A 109 29.62 -15.51 1.27
N VAL A 110 30.54 -16.39 1.67
CA VAL A 110 31.91 -16.02 2.01
C VAL A 110 32.76 -16.07 0.74
N VAL A 111 33.47 -14.99 0.43
CA VAL A 111 34.33 -14.86 -0.77
C VAL A 111 35.75 -14.48 -0.34
N SER A 112 36.77 -15.15 -0.88
CA SER A 112 38.15 -14.71 -0.68
C SER A 112 38.40 -13.35 -1.35
N ARG A 113 39.11 -12.41 -0.72
CA ARG A 113 39.49 -11.10 -1.30
C ARG A 113 40.33 -11.24 -2.58
N ARG A 114 40.91 -12.42 -2.85
CA ARG A 114 41.59 -12.74 -4.13
C ARG A 114 40.68 -13.41 -5.18
N GLY A 115 39.38 -13.53 -4.90
CA GLY A 115 38.33 -13.85 -5.88
C GLY A 115 38.21 -15.30 -6.34
N SER A 116 38.98 -16.24 -5.80
CA SER A 116 39.07 -17.59 -6.37
C SER A 116 38.04 -18.61 -5.85
N THR A 117 37.37 -18.34 -4.73
CA THR A 117 36.45 -19.30 -4.09
C THR A 117 35.30 -18.58 -3.35
N SER A 118 34.10 -19.15 -3.44
CA SER A 118 32.90 -18.72 -2.71
C SER A 118 32.16 -19.92 -2.10
N ALA A 119 31.67 -19.79 -0.86
CA ALA A 119 30.85 -20.81 -0.21
C ALA A 119 29.65 -20.17 0.52
N ALA A 120 28.54 -20.90 0.62
CA ALA A 120 27.39 -20.46 1.41
C ALA A 120 27.78 -20.34 2.89
N PHE A 121 27.30 -19.29 3.56
CA PHE A 121 27.60 -19.05 4.96
C PHE A 121 26.87 -20.07 5.86
N VAL A 122 27.61 -20.67 6.79
CA VAL A 122 27.07 -21.55 7.85
C VAL A 122 27.69 -21.12 9.17
N GLY A 123 26.89 -20.68 10.13
CA GLY A 123 27.40 -20.19 11.42
C GLY A 123 26.37 -19.35 12.18
N ARG A 124 26.81 -18.70 13.27
CA ARG A 124 25.95 -17.83 14.09
C ARG A 124 25.93 -16.40 13.60
N LEU A 125 24.72 -15.84 13.45
CA LEU A 125 24.45 -14.45 13.08
C LEU A 125 23.76 -13.73 14.24
N PHE A 126 24.31 -12.62 14.71
CA PHE A 126 23.60 -11.71 15.61
C PHE A 126 22.70 -10.78 14.80
N VAL A 127 21.39 -10.86 15.04
CA VAL A 127 20.38 -9.99 14.44
C VAL A 127 20.03 -8.89 15.42
N ASP A 128 20.32 -7.64 15.05
CA ASP A 128 19.95 -6.43 15.80
C ASP A 128 18.97 -5.60 14.97
N ALA A 129 17.68 -5.72 15.25
CA ALA A 129 16.59 -5.02 14.55
C ALA A 129 15.72 -4.22 15.54
N TRP A 130 15.43 -2.96 15.22
CA TRP A 130 14.60 -2.09 16.06
C TRP A 130 13.83 -1.06 15.21
N SER A 131 12.74 -0.53 15.77
CA SER A 131 12.01 0.61 15.19
C SER A 131 12.50 1.92 15.83
N PRO A 132 12.73 2.99 15.04
CA PRO A 132 13.15 4.29 15.57
C PRO A 132 12.01 5.09 16.23
N ALA A 133 10.74 4.66 16.09
CA ALA A 133 9.58 5.35 16.65
C ALA A 133 8.62 4.37 17.36
N PRO A 134 7.89 4.79 18.42
CA PRO A 134 6.83 3.99 19.02
C PRO A 134 5.75 3.62 17.99
N GLY A 135 5.32 2.36 17.95
CA GLY A 135 4.25 1.88 17.06
C GLY A 135 4.70 1.47 15.65
N GLY A 136 5.99 1.21 15.42
CA GLY A 136 6.49 0.69 14.14
C GLY A 136 6.10 -0.77 13.83
N ALA A 137 6.29 -1.17 12.57
CA ALA A 137 6.03 -2.54 12.05
C ALA A 137 6.95 -3.65 12.61
N LEU A 138 7.90 -3.28 13.47
CA LEU A 138 8.65 -4.22 14.27
C LEU A 138 8.03 -4.18 15.66
N GLY A 139 7.39 -5.27 16.09
CA GLY A 139 6.77 -5.37 17.41
C GLY A 139 7.75 -5.09 18.55
N ALA A 140 8.34 -6.14 19.14
CA ALA A 140 9.47 -5.96 20.05
C ALA A 140 10.79 -5.87 19.24
N PRO A 141 11.76 -5.03 19.65
CA PRO A 141 13.12 -5.07 19.12
C PRO A 141 13.70 -6.49 19.19
N ILE A 142 14.43 -6.90 18.16
CA ILE A 142 15.11 -8.20 18.09
C ILE A 142 16.60 -7.95 18.34
N ALA A 143 17.15 -8.63 19.32
CA ALA A 143 18.58 -8.59 19.65
C ALA A 143 19.00 -10.00 20.08
N SER A 144 19.27 -10.86 19.09
CA SER A 144 19.48 -12.29 19.36
C SER A 144 20.45 -12.93 18.37
N TRP A 145 21.14 -13.97 18.84
CA TRP A 145 21.89 -14.88 18.00
C TRP A 145 20.95 -15.86 17.29
N VAL A 146 21.17 -16.06 15.99
CA VAL A 146 20.44 -16.98 15.12
C VAL A 146 21.45 -17.91 14.44
N ASP A 147 21.17 -19.21 14.42
CA ASP A 147 21.96 -20.17 13.66
C ASP A 147 21.57 -20.14 12.19
N VAL A 148 22.54 -19.91 11.31
CA VAL A 148 22.37 -19.89 9.85
C VAL A 148 22.82 -21.22 9.28
N GLN A 149 21.89 -21.93 8.66
CA GLN A 149 22.18 -23.14 7.90
C GLN A 149 21.96 -22.86 6.41
N ALA A 150 22.88 -23.36 5.58
CA ALA A 150 22.82 -23.21 4.12
C ALA A 150 22.63 -21.76 3.63
N GLY A 151 23.16 -20.77 4.37
CA GLY A 151 23.17 -19.37 3.96
C GLY A 151 21.85 -18.62 4.04
N ARG A 152 20.82 -19.13 4.76
CA ARG A 152 19.48 -18.49 4.85
C ARG A 152 19.04 -18.20 6.29
N VAL A 153 18.40 -17.05 6.53
CA VAL A 153 17.85 -16.61 7.84
C VAL A 153 16.50 -15.93 7.67
N SER A 154 15.47 -16.33 8.43
CA SER A 154 14.12 -15.75 8.40
C SER A 154 13.73 -14.91 9.62
N VAL A 155 13.24 -13.70 9.36
CA VAL A 155 12.60 -12.81 10.33
C VAL A 155 11.35 -12.18 9.69
N ARG A 156 10.24 -12.16 10.41
CA ARG A 156 8.93 -11.64 9.97
C ARG A 156 8.67 -10.26 10.59
N LEU A 157 8.29 -9.28 9.77
CA LEU A 157 7.82 -7.97 10.22
C LEU A 157 6.28 -7.94 10.17
N GLU A 158 5.63 -7.54 11.25
CA GLU A 158 4.16 -7.44 11.32
C GLU A 158 3.76 -5.96 11.44
N PRO A 159 3.11 -5.37 10.43
CA PRO A 159 2.68 -3.98 10.51
C PRO A 159 1.65 -3.79 11.63
N PRO A 160 1.61 -2.60 12.26
CA PRO A 160 0.59 -2.31 13.27
C PRO A 160 -0.81 -2.41 12.65
N PHE A 161 -1.76 -2.94 13.43
CA PHE A 161 -3.18 -2.98 13.09
C PHE A 161 -3.73 -1.56 12.91
N ARG A 162 -4.42 -1.30 11.79
CA ARG A 162 -5.19 -0.06 11.54
C ARG A 162 -6.46 -0.03 12.40
N ARG A 163 -7.03 1.17 12.64
CA ARG A 163 -8.31 1.31 13.36
C ARG A 163 -9.42 0.58 12.60
N ALA A 164 -10.35 -0.06 13.33
CA ALA A 164 -11.53 -0.68 12.72
C ALA A 164 -12.35 0.37 11.96
N GLY A 165 -12.63 0.14 10.67
CA GLY A 165 -13.30 1.10 9.78
C GLY A 165 -12.36 2.00 8.97
N GLY A 166 -11.06 2.04 9.29
CA GLY A 166 -10.05 2.57 8.38
C GLY A 166 -9.82 1.59 7.22
N GLY A 167 -10.02 2.04 5.99
CA GLY A 167 -9.78 1.21 4.81
C GLY A 167 -8.36 0.61 4.81
N GLY A 168 -8.30 -0.69 4.51
CA GLY A 168 -7.07 -1.46 4.42
C GLY A 168 -6.72 -2.20 5.70
N SER A 169 -7.25 -3.41 5.89
CA SER A 169 -6.47 -4.41 6.61
C SER A 169 -5.31 -4.78 5.71
N SER A 170 -4.12 -4.29 6.01
CA SER A 170 -2.94 -4.92 5.46
C SER A 170 -2.80 -6.27 6.16
N MET A 171 -3.48 -7.30 5.65
CA MET A 171 -3.04 -8.69 5.83
C MET A 171 -1.62 -8.91 5.25
N PHE A 172 -1.05 -7.89 4.60
CA PHE A 172 0.26 -7.89 3.97
C PHE A 172 1.24 -6.95 4.69
N PRO A 173 2.52 -7.32 4.80
CA PRO A 173 3.54 -6.55 5.50
C PRO A 173 3.86 -5.21 4.81
N VAL A 174 4.16 -4.19 5.64
CA VAL A 174 4.41 -2.79 5.26
C VAL A 174 5.92 -2.51 5.15
N ARG A 175 6.27 -1.45 4.41
CA ARG A 175 7.62 -0.96 4.17
C ARG A 175 8.51 -0.84 5.41
N GLY A 176 9.72 -1.30 5.21
CA GLY A 176 10.89 -1.07 6.02
C GLY A 176 12.12 -1.03 5.13
N GLU A 177 13.06 -0.14 5.40
CA GLU A 177 14.40 -0.22 4.81
C GLU A 177 15.14 -1.40 5.48
N LEU A 178 15.85 -2.24 4.72
CA LEU A 178 16.75 -3.26 5.29
C LEU A 178 18.18 -2.87 4.97
N ARG A 179 18.88 -2.29 5.95
CA ARG A 179 20.33 -2.12 5.87
C ARG A 179 21.00 -3.24 6.63
N VAL A 180 21.55 -4.23 5.93
CA VAL A 180 22.40 -5.28 6.55
C VAL A 180 23.85 -4.84 6.52
N ALA A 181 24.41 -4.48 7.66
CA ALA A 181 25.84 -4.22 7.80
C ALA A 181 26.51 -5.41 8.49
N VAL A 182 27.46 -6.04 7.80
CA VAL A 182 28.12 -7.26 8.24
C VAL A 182 29.49 -6.97 8.82
N ALA A 183 29.82 -7.55 9.97
CA ALA A 183 31.20 -7.70 10.41
C ALA A 183 31.46 -9.07 11.03
N ALA A 184 32.59 -9.67 10.68
CA ALA A 184 33.13 -10.87 11.32
C ALA A 184 34.66 -10.97 11.16
N PRO A 185 35.34 -11.62 12.11
CA PRO A 185 36.60 -12.30 11.81
C PRO A 185 36.27 -13.55 10.99
N VAL A 186 36.44 -13.46 9.67
CA VAL A 186 36.35 -14.64 8.81
C VAL A 186 37.75 -15.23 8.72
N ASP A 187 37.99 -16.33 9.45
CA ASP A 187 39.03 -17.28 9.06
C ASP A 187 38.43 -18.21 8.01
N CYS A 188 39.19 -18.53 6.96
CA CYS A 188 38.65 -19.26 5.83
C CYS A 188 38.46 -20.78 6.14
N ASP A 189 38.82 -21.21 7.36
CA ASP A 189 38.57 -22.54 7.95
C ASP A 189 37.29 -22.63 8.82
N GLY A 190 36.54 -21.53 8.99
CA GLY A 190 35.22 -21.54 9.63
C GLY A 190 34.88 -20.28 10.41
N PRO A 191 33.60 -19.85 10.44
CA PRO A 191 33.21 -18.62 11.14
C PRO A 191 33.02 -18.86 12.65
N THR A 192 33.54 -17.96 13.49
CA THR A 192 33.27 -18.01 14.95
C THR A 192 32.02 -17.23 15.35
N TRP A 193 31.66 -16.16 14.64
CA TRP A 193 30.39 -15.42 14.74
C TRP A 193 30.30 -14.27 13.70
N LEU A 194 29.09 -13.89 13.29
CA LEU A 194 28.76 -12.72 12.44
C LEU A 194 27.84 -11.73 13.17
N HIS A 195 27.98 -10.43 12.89
CA HIS A 195 26.97 -9.41 13.23
C HIS A 195 26.28 -8.89 11.99
N ALA A 196 24.95 -8.77 12.02
CA ALA A 196 24.12 -8.05 11.06
C ALA A 196 23.20 -7.07 11.80
N GLY A 197 23.42 -5.78 11.62
CA GLY A 197 22.43 -4.77 12.01
C GLY A 197 21.37 -4.65 10.92
N LEU A 198 20.10 -4.43 11.29
CA LEU A 198 18.98 -4.13 10.39
C LEU A 198 18.28 -2.83 10.85
N ARG A 199 18.36 -1.76 10.02
CA ARG A 199 17.63 -0.51 10.28
C ARG A 199 16.32 -0.45 9.51
N VAL A 200 15.20 -0.81 10.15
CA VAL A 200 13.85 -0.67 9.61
C VAL A 200 13.35 0.76 9.80
N VAL A 201 13.42 1.60 8.76
CA VAL A 201 12.76 2.90 8.79
C VAL A 201 11.27 2.72 8.52
N TYR A 202 10.49 2.67 9.59
CA TYR A 202 9.04 2.79 9.53
C TYR A 202 8.66 4.27 9.58
N ARG A 203 7.88 4.74 8.61
CA ARG A 203 7.22 6.05 8.68
C ARG A 203 5.78 5.82 9.14
N PRO A 204 5.41 6.18 10.37
CA PRO A 204 4.03 6.05 10.81
C PRO A 204 3.13 6.83 9.87
N PHE A 205 2.17 6.12 9.27
CA PHE A 205 1.01 6.77 8.68
C PHE A 205 0.13 7.19 9.86
N ALA A 206 0.21 8.47 10.24
CA ALA A 206 -0.73 9.02 11.21
C ALA A 206 -2.10 9.08 10.53
N GLU A 207 -2.99 8.16 10.88
CA GLU A 207 -4.38 8.25 10.46
C GLU A 207 -4.96 9.56 11.03
N PRO A 208 -5.47 10.47 10.18
CA PRO A 208 -6.03 11.73 10.66
C PRO A 208 -7.23 11.50 11.59
N ASP A 209 -7.57 12.50 12.39
CA ASP A 209 -8.77 12.46 13.24
C ASP A 209 -10.04 12.34 12.37
N PRO A 210 -11.02 11.52 12.78
CA PRO A 210 -12.21 11.29 11.98
C PRO A 210 -13.00 12.60 11.80
N PRO A 211 -13.60 12.80 10.61
CA PRO A 211 -14.38 13.99 10.30
C PRO A 211 -15.68 14.10 11.12
N ARG A 212 -16.40 15.20 10.87
CA ARG A 212 -17.81 15.42 11.26
C ARG A 212 -18.69 14.19 10.94
N PRO A 213 -19.85 14.03 11.61
CA PRO A 213 -20.78 12.93 11.32
C PRO A 213 -21.13 12.85 9.82
N PRO A 214 -21.41 11.63 9.31
CA PRO A 214 -21.68 11.42 7.90
C PRO A 214 -22.94 12.17 7.46
N LEU A 215 -22.86 12.81 6.29
CA LEU A 215 -23.98 13.47 5.65
C LEU A 215 -24.96 12.41 5.13
N GLY A 216 -26.15 12.38 5.72
CA GLY A 216 -27.22 11.48 5.33
C GLY A 216 -27.91 11.95 4.05
N ARG A 217 -28.44 11.01 3.26
CA ARG A 217 -29.16 11.30 2.02
C ARG A 217 -30.30 12.30 2.16
N GLY A 218 -31.04 12.27 3.27
CA GLY A 218 -32.11 13.25 3.55
C GLY A 218 -31.60 14.69 3.61
N GLU A 219 -30.43 14.91 4.22
CA GLU A 219 -29.77 16.22 4.31
C GLU A 219 -29.25 16.69 2.94
N LEU A 220 -28.66 15.76 2.17
CA LEU A 220 -28.20 16.02 0.81
C LEU A 220 -29.37 16.46 -0.09
N LEU A 221 -30.49 15.71 -0.07
CA LEU A 221 -31.70 15.98 -0.83
C LEU A 221 -32.40 17.28 -0.42
N ALA A 222 -32.35 17.66 0.87
CA ALA A 222 -32.96 18.91 1.33
C ALA A 222 -32.30 20.15 0.70
N THR A 223 -31.05 20.03 0.26
CA THR A 223 -30.25 21.16 -0.24
C THR A 223 -30.00 21.15 -1.75
N THR A 224 -30.46 20.12 -2.49
CA THR A 224 -30.31 20.05 -3.96
C THR A 224 -31.06 21.17 -4.69
N ARG A 225 -32.16 21.66 -4.12
CA ARG A 225 -32.99 22.72 -4.72
C ARG A 225 -32.36 24.12 -4.68
N HIS A 226 -31.28 24.30 -3.92
CA HIS A 226 -30.72 25.62 -3.60
C HIS A 226 -29.54 26.06 -4.48
N ARG A 227 -29.28 25.40 -5.62
CA ARG A 227 -28.07 25.63 -6.41
C ARG A 227 -28.37 26.21 -7.80
N ALA A 228 -27.54 27.17 -8.23
CA ALA A 228 -27.41 27.57 -9.63
C ALA A 228 -26.97 26.37 -10.50
N LYS A 229 -27.29 26.38 -11.80
CA LYS A 229 -26.84 25.34 -12.76
C LYS A 229 -25.32 25.18 -12.66
N ARG A 230 -24.84 24.10 -12.03
CA ARG A 230 -23.43 23.72 -12.02
C ARG A 230 -23.15 22.72 -13.13
N ASN A 231 -21.98 22.81 -13.74
CA ASN A 231 -21.50 21.83 -14.71
C ASN A 231 -20.93 20.63 -13.95
N CYS A 232 -21.67 19.53 -13.88
CA CYS A 232 -21.32 18.34 -13.10
C CYS A 232 -21.08 17.13 -14.02
N ALA A 233 -20.22 16.22 -13.59
CA ALA A 233 -20.00 14.96 -14.28
C ALA A 233 -19.79 13.79 -13.31
N TYR A 234 -20.18 12.60 -13.75
CA TYR A 234 -19.64 11.35 -13.24
C TYR A 234 -18.29 11.09 -13.92
N ALA A 235 -17.37 10.42 -13.23
CA ALA A 235 -16.08 10.04 -13.80
C ALA A 235 -15.71 8.59 -13.46
N THR A 236 -14.98 7.93 -14.36
CA THR A 236 -14.31 6.65 -14.11
C THR A 236 -12.92 6.63 -14.74
N LEU A 237 -12.08 5.68 -14.36
CA LEU A 237 -10.69 5.56 -14.84
C LEU A 237 -10.44 4.14 -15.36
N LEU A 238 -9.84 4.06 -16.55
CA LEU A 238 -9.31 2.83 -17.12
C LEU A 238 -7.80 2.97 -17.31
N TYR A 239 -7.02 2.08 -16.70
CA TYR A 239 -5.56 2.09 -16.81
C TYR A 239 -5.10 1.54 -18.16
N ASP A 240 -5.66 0.39 -18.53
CA ASP A 240 -5.41 -0.31 -19.78
C ASP A 240 -6.61 -1.19 -20.16
N ASP A 241 -6.53 -1.85 -21.33
CA ASP A 241 -7.55 -2.80 -21.78
C ASP A 241 -7.49 -4.18 -21.10
N ARG A 242 -6.48 -4.43 -20.27
CA ARG A 242 -6.24 -5.73 -19.63
C ARG A 242 -7.06 -5.84 -18.34
N GLY A 243 -7.31 -7.07 -17.91
CA GLY A 243 -7.91 -7.32 -16.58
C GLY A 243 -9.41 -7.03 -16.46
N GLY A 244 -10.10 -6.65 -17.55
CA GLY A 244 -11.58 -6.60 -17.61
C GLY A 244 -12.23 -5.30 -17.12
N TYR A 245 -11.46 -4.30 -16.70
CA TYR A 245 -12.00 -3.01 -16.24
C TYR A 245 -12.79 -2.26 -17.32
N ALA A 246 -12.46 -2.43 -18.61
CA ALA A 246 -13.28 -1.92 -19.70
C ALA A 246 -14.72 -2.49 -19.66
N ARG A 247 -14.88 -3.78 -19.33
CA ARG A 247 -16.20 -4.39 -19.12
C ARG A 247 -16.89 -3.81 -17.88
N GLY A 248 -16.11 -3.57 -16.83
CA GLY A 248 -16.55 -2.87 -15.64
C GLY A 248 -17.13 -1.49 -15.95
N ALA A 249 -16.41 -0.65 -16.72
CA ALA A 249 -16.88 0.68 -17.13
C ALA A 249 -18.17 0.64 -17.95
N VAL A 250 -18.34 -0.36 -18.83
CA VAL A 250 -19.61 -0.59 -19.55
C VAL A 250 -20.75 -0.88 -18.59
N ALA A 251 -20.54 -1.78 -17.61
CA ALA A 251 -21.54 -2.13 -16.61
C ALA A 251 -21.88 -0.94 -15.69
N LEU A 252 -20.87 -0.19 -15.26
CA LEU A 252 -21.01 1.03 -14.47
C LEU A 252 -21.86 2.05 -15.21
N PHE A 253 -21.48 2.42 -16.44
CA PHE A 253 -22.24 3.39 -17.26
C PHE A 253 -23.69 2.94 -17.47
N ALA A 254 -23.92 1.67 -17.82
CA ALA A 254 -25.26 1.15 -18.03
C ALA A 254 -26.11 1.16 -16.76
N SER A 255 -25.53 0.82 -15.60
CA SER A 255 -26.22 0.87 -14.31
C SER A 255 -26.57 2.31 -13.90
N LEU A 256 -25.64 3.24 -14.11
CA LEU A 256 -25.82 4.66 -13.83
C LEU A 256 -26.95 5.25 -14.68
N ARG A 257 -26.96 5.00 -16.00
CA ARG A 257 -28.04 5.47 -16.88
C ARG A 257 -29.38 4.84 -16.55
N ALA A 258 -29.41 3.53 -16.23
CA ALA A 258 -30.63 2.85 -15.81
C ALA A 258 -31.21 3.41 -14.50
N SER A 259 -30.37 3.98 -13.63
CA SER A 259 -30.82 4.68 -12.42
C SER A 259 -31.47 6.04 -12.69
N GLY A 260 -31.40 6.54 -13.93
CA GLY A 260 -31.94 7.84 -14.33
C GLY A 260 -30.99 9.01 -14.13
N ALA A 261 -29.69 8.76 -13.96
CA ALA A 261 -28.68 9.79 -13.79
C ALA A 261 -28.56 10.69 -15.03
N LYS A 262 -28.50 12.01 -14.81
CA LYS A 262 -28.64 13.02 -15.88
C LYS A 262 -27.36 13.76 -16.23
N HIS A 263 -26.36 13.71 -15.35
CA HIS A 263 -25.09 14.40 -15.56
C HIS A 263 -24.24 13.69 -16.62
N ALA A 264 -23.28 14.42 -17.19
CA ALA A 264 -22.34 13.87 -18.17
C ALA A 264 -21.49 12.75 -17.56
N PHE A 265 -20.97 11.85 -18.39
CA PHE A 265 -20.02 10.82 -17.97
C PHE A 265 -18.66 11.03 -18.62
N ALA A 266 -17.62 11.13 -17.81
CA ALA A 266 -16.24 11.23 -18.23
C ALA A 266 -15.48 9.91 -17.98
N ALA A 267 -14.69 9.46 -18.95
CA ALA A 267 -13.75 8.35 -18.75
C ALA A 267 -12.32 8.84 -18.94
N LEU A 268 -11.52 8.72 -17.88
CA LEU A 268 -10.09 8.97 -17.89
C LEU A 268 -9.41 7.70 -18.39
N LEU A 269 -8.59 7.81 -19.44
CA LEU A 269 -8.02 6.69 -20.16
C LEU A 269 -6.49 6.76 -20.09
N GLY A 270 -5.89 5.75 -19.47
CA GLY A 270 -4.44 5.56 -19.46
C GLY A 270 -3.91 5.17 -20.83
N ALA A 271 -2.59 5.25 -20.99
CA ALA A 271 -1.91 4.95 -22.25
C ALA A 271 -2.12 3.51 -22.75
N GLY A 272 -2.53 2.58 -21.89
CA GLY A 272 -2.80 1.18 -22.25
C GLY A 272 -4.19 0.94 -22.82
N VAL A 273 -5.06 1.95 -22.92
CA VAL A 273 -6.42 1.83 -23.47
C VAL A 273 -6.41 2.10 -24.98
N GLY A 274 -6.69 1.05 -25.75
CA GLY A 274 -6.68 1.06 -27.21
C GLY A 274 -7.92 1.65 -27.85
N GLU A 275 -7.87 1.82 -29.17
CA GLU A 275 -8.96 2.47 -29.94
C GLU A 275 -10.25 1.67 -29.96
N ALA A 276 -10.19 0.34 -29.85
CA ALA A 276 -11.40 -0.49 -29.78
C ALA A 276 -12.25 -0.15 -28.54
N THR A 277 -11.62 -0.04 -27.37
CA THR A 277 -12.29 0.37 -26.13
C THR A 277 -12.78 1.81 -26.21
N ARG A 278 -11.96 2.73 -26.76
CA ARG A 278 -12.37 4.14 -26.97
C ARG A 278 -13.62 4.23 -27.85
N ALA A 279 -13.62 3.53 -28.99
CA ALA A 279 -14.75 3.48 -29.91
C ALA A 279 -16.00 2.89 -29.23
N ALA A 280 -15.85 1.82 -28.43
CA ALA A 280 -16.95 1.25 -27.66
C ALA A 280 -17.53 2.26 -26.65
N LEU A 281 -16.69 2.96 -25.88
CA LEU A 281 -17.16 3.96 -24.91
C LEU A 281 -17.89 5.13 -25.61
N ARG A 282 -17.37 5.63 -26.75
CA ARG A 282 -18.07 6.66 -27.55
C ARG A 282 -19.42 6.15 -28.04
N ALA A 283 -19.47 4.93 -28.58
CA ALA A 283 -20.70 4.32 -29.05
C ALA A 283 -21.72 4.11 -27.93
N LEU A 284 -21.27 3.78 -26.72
CA LEU A 284 -22.14 3.64 -25.54
C LEU A 284 -22.79 4.98 -25.13
N GLY A 285 -22.23 6.11 -25.58
CA GLY A 285 -22.70 7.45 -25.24
C GLY A 285 -21.92 8.11 -24.10
N VAL A 286 -20.68 7.68 -23.84
CA VAL A 286 -19.76 8.40 -22.95
C VAL A 286 -19.37 9.74 -23.59
N GLU A 287 -19.68 10.84 -22.92
CA GLU A 287 -19.57 12.18 -23.51
C GLU A 287 -18.15 12.76 -23.49
N ASP A 288 -17.32 12.40 -22.50
CA ASP A 288 -15.99 12.98 -22.32
C ASP A 288 -14.92 11.89 -22.13
N LEU A 289 -14.14 11.60 -23.18
CA LEU A 289 -12.99 10.70 -23.10
C LEU A 289 -11.71 11.51 -22.97
N ARG A 290 -10.96 11.30 -21.90
CA ARG A 290 -9.74 12.07 -21.60
C ARG A 290 -8.53 11.18 -21.42
N ASP A 291 -7.50 11.45 -22.20
CA ASP A 291 -6.20 10.83 -22.00
C ASP A 291 -5.53 11.36 -20.73
N VAL A 292 -5.09 10.41 -19.90
CA VAL A 292 -4.35 10.69 -18.68
C VAL A 292 -2.98 10.02 -18.73
N ASP A 293 -1.99 10.73 -18.21
CA ASP A 293 -0.60 10.26 -18.18
C ASP A 293 -0.03 10.40 -16.77
N VAL A 294 0.63 9.34 -16.29
CA VAL A 294 1.26 9.26 -14.97
C VAL A 294 2.26 10.40 -14.77
N LYS A 295 2.96 10.81 -15.83
CA LYS A 295 3.92 11.93 -15.80
C LYS A 295 3.26 13.25 -15.36
N ARG A 296 1.98 13.44 -15.69
CA ARG A 296 1.22 14.63 -15.27
C ARG A 296 0.78 14.57 -13.81
N SER A 297 0.74 13.38 -13.22
CA SER A 297 0.29 13.20 -11.83
C SER A 297 1.42 13.25 -10.81
N SER A 298 2.60 12.70 -11.12
CA SER A 298 3.69 12.53 -10.14
C SER A 298 4.74 13.64 -10.14
N GLY A 299 4.76 14.53 -11.14
CA GLY A 299 5.72 15.62 -11.26
C GLY A 299 7.16 15.19 -11.60
N HIS A 300 7.44 13.88 -11.67
CA HIS A 300 8.74 13.31 -12.00
C HIS A 300 8.83 12.97 -13.50
N GLY A 301 9.97 13.28 -14.13
CA GLY A 301 10.23 13.01 -15.55
C GLY A 301 10.72 11.58 -15.86
N ASP A 302 11.11 10.83 -14.82
CA ASP A 302 11.67 9.48 -14.88
C ASP A 302 10.60 8.40 -14.65
N PRO A 303 10.83 7.13 -15.05
CA PRO A 303 9.91 6.03 -14.72
C PRO A 303 9.77 5.93 -13.20
N GLU A 304 8.53 6.16 -12.77
CA GLU A 304 8.02 6.28 -11.40
C GLU A 304 8.82 5.52 -10.32
N PRO A 305 9.18 6.16 -9.18
CA PRO A 305 9.34 5.41 -7.94
C PRO A 305 7.94 4.96 -7.52
N SER A 306 7.55 3.76 -7.97
CA SER A 306 6.24 3.18 -7.70
C SER A 306 5.93 3.26 -6.21
N SER A 307 4.72 3.70 -5.85
CA SER A 307 4.00 3.01 -4.77
C SER A 307 4.70 2.95 -3.41
N ALA A 308 4.22 2.10 -2.51
CA ALA A 308 5.14 1.17 -1.85
C ALA A 308 5.19 -0.23 -2.36
N LEU A 309 4.27 -0.48 -3.27
CA LEU A 309 3.94 -1.78 -3.75
C LEU A 309 4.03 -1.66 -5.27
N PRO A 310 5.20 -1.97 -5.87
CA PRO A 310 5.34 -2.10 -7.32
C PRO A 310 4.26 -3.01 -7.92
N ALA A 311 3.78 -3.99 -7.14
CA ALA A 311 2.70 -4.91 -7.49
C ALA A 311 1.32 -4.25 -7.74
N LEU A 312 1.08 -3.03 -7.24
CA LEU A 312 -0.16 -2.27 -7.50
C LEU A 312 -0.11 -1.50 -8.82
N GLY A 313 1.00 -1.56 -9.56
CA GLY A 313 1.13 -1.02 -10.91
C GLY A 313 1.41 0.50 -10.96
N THR A 314 1.77 0.97 -12.16
CA THR A 314 2.23 2.33 -12.44
C THR A 314 1.10 3.36 -12.59
N GLY A 315 -0.16 2.93 -12.47
CA GLY A 315 -1.33 3.75 -12.71
C GLY A 315 -1.83 4.56 -11.50
N GLN A 316 -1.35 4.26 -10.30
CA GLN A 316 -1.95 4.72 -9.02
C GLN A 316 -2.19 6.24 -8.98
N TRP A 317 -1.28 7.03 -9.55
CA TRP A 317 -1.41 8.50 -9.54
C TRP A 317 -2.39 9.07 -10.58
N LEU A 318 -2.87 8.30 -11.56
CA LEU A 318 -3.73 8.80 -12.64
C LEU A 318 -5.04 9.41 -12.10
N LYS A 319 -5.58 8.86 -11.02
CA LYS A 319 -6.80 9.36 -10.36
C LYS A 319 -6.66 10.81 -9.87
N LEU A 320 -5.44 11.31 -9.63
CA LEU A 320 -5.23 12.72 -9.25
C LEU A 320 -5.60 13.71 -10.36
N GLN A 321 -5.66 13.27 -11.62
CA GLN A 321 -6.11 14.11 -12.75
C GLN A 321 -7.61 14.45 -12.70
N LEU A 322 -8.38 13.88 -11.76
CA LEU A 322 -9.74 14.33 -11.45
C LEU A 322 -9.79 15.83 -11.09
N TRP A 323 -8.73 16.37 -10.48
CA TRP A 323 -8.66 17.79 -10.11
C TRP A 323 -8.40 18.73 -11.29
N ASP A 324 -8.01 18.22 -12.45
CA ASP A 324 -7.77 18.98 -13.68
C ASP A 324 -8.99 18.95 -14.63
N LEU A 325 -10.09 18.30 -14.24
CA LEU A 325 -11.29 18.20 -15.07
C LEU A 325 -12.08 19.52 -15.13
N PRO A 326 -12.71 19.87 -16.28
CA PRO A 326 -13.39 21.15 -16.47
C PRO A 326 -14.85 21.13 -15.96
N TYR A 327 -15.06 20.58 -14.76
CA TYR A 327 -16.37 20.48 -14.12
C TYR A 327 -16.35 21.16 -12.75
N ASP A 328 -17.49 21.72 -12.34
CA ASP A 328 -17.64 22.33 -11.01
C ASP A 328 -17.65 21.28 -9.90
N ARG A 329 -18.20 20.08 -10.20
CA ARG A 329 -18.11 18.89 -9.35
C ARG A 329 -18.00 17.64 -10.20
N VAL A 330 -17.21 16.70 -9.70
CA VAL A 330 -17.02 15.37 -10.30
C VAL A 330 -17.31 14.31 -9.27
N LEU A 331 -18.18 13.36 -9.58
CA LEU A 331 -18.38 12.16 -8.76
C LEU A 331 -17.67 11.00 -9.43
N TYR A 332 -16.50 10.66 -8.91
CA TYR A 332 -15.70 9.54 -9.37
C TYR A 332 -16.22 8.22 -8.81
N LEU A 333 -16.29 7.22 -9.69
CA LEU A 333 -16.65 5.85 -9.39
C LEU A 333 -15.62 4.92 -10.05
N ASP A 334 -14.98 4.03 -9.27
CA ASP A 334 -14.11 2.99 -9.84
C ASP A 334 -14.91 2.09 -10.80
N ALA A 335 -14.25 1.56 -11.83
CA ALA A 335 -14.91 0.78 -12.88
C ALA A 335 -15.43 -0.59 -12.40
N ASP A 336 -15.09 -1.01 -11.19
CA ASP A 336 -15.68 -2.16 -10.48
C ASP A 336 -16.86 -1.80 -9.58
N ALA A 337 -17.45 -0.62 -9.75
CA ALA A 337 -18.69 -0.24 -9.09
C ALA A 337 -19.95 -0.47 -9.95
N LEU A 338 -21.09 -0.61 -9.29
CA LEU A 338 -22.43 -0.50 -9.88
C LEU A 338 -23.26 0.53 -9.12
N VAL A 339 -24.07 1.28 -9.87
CA VAL A 339 -25.04 2.21 -9.32
C VAL A 339 -26.40 1.52 -9.27
N LEU A 340 -26.91 1.31 -8.06
CA LEU A 340 -28.18 0.62 -7.80
C LEU A 340 -29.36 1.60 -7.66
N ARG A 341 -29.09 2.86 -7.33
CA ARG A 341 -30.07 3.95 -7.23
C ARG A 341 -29.46 5.23 -7.76
N ASN A 342 -30.30 6.15 -8.23
CA ASN A 342 -29.85 7.48 -8.61
C ASN A 342 -29.11 8.13 -7.43
N ILE A 343 -27.98 8.79 -7.72
CA ILE A 343 -27.13 9.49 -6.75
C ILE A 343 -26.78 10.92 -7.21
N ASP A 344 -27.57 11.49 -8.12
CA ASP A 344 -27.39 12.85 -8.64
C ASP A 344 -27.37 13.88 -7.50
N GLU A 345 -28.01 13.59 -6.36
CA GLU A 345 -27.99 14.48 -5.20
C GLU A 345 -26.58 14.78 -4.67
N LEU A 346 -25.61 13.87 -4.85
CA LEU A 346 -24.21 14.10 -4.46
C LEU A 346 -23.55 15.20 -5.30
N LEU A 347 -23.92 15.29 -6.58
CA LEU A 347 -23.42 16.31 -7.50
C LEU A 347 -24.16 17.64 -7.34
N GLU A 348 -25.42 17.61 -6.88
CA GLU A 348 -26.35 18.74 -6.86
C GLU A 348 -26.49 19.43 -5.51
N THR A 349 -26.18 18.75 -4.42
CA THR A 349 -26.32 19.27 -3.05
C THR A 349 -25.44 20.50 -2.78
N ALA A 350 -25.96 21.40 -1.95
CA ALA A 350 -25.20 22.50 -1.34
C ALA A 350 -24.65 22.17 0.05
N ALA A 351 -25.06 21.04 0.66
CA ALA A 351 -24.60 20.63 2.00
C ALA A 351 -23.11 20.25 2.04
N ILE A 352 -22.54 19.89 0.89
CA ILE A 352 -21.11 19.60 0.77
C ILE A 352 -20.40 20.84 0.26
N ASP A 353 -19.60 21.48 1.12
CA ASP A 353 -18.68 22.58 0.76
C ASP A 353 -17.20 22.15 0.84
N ALA A 354 -16.95 20.84 0.91
CA ALA A 354 -15.61 20.29 0.98
C ALA A 354 -14.97 20.16 -0.42
N PRO A 355 -13.63 20.29 -0.52
CA PRO A 355 -12.89 20.00 -1.75
C PRO A 355 -12.96 18.51 -2.13
N LEU A 356 -13.17 17.63 -1.15
CA LEU A 356 -13.33 16.18 -1.30
C LEU A 356 -14.43 15.68 -0.35
N ALA A 357 -15.27 14.75 -0.80
CA ALA A 357 -16.12 13.95 0.08
C ALA A 357 -16.06 12.46 -0.28
N ALA A 358 -16.11 11.60 0.74
CA ALA A 358 -16.00 10.14 0.59
C ALA A 358 -16.73 9.43 1.74
N VAL A 359 -16.90 8.11 1.65
CA VAL A 359 -17.75 7.34 2.59
C VAL A 359 -17.02 6.85 3.85
N ASN A 360 -15.69 6.73 3.83
CA ASN A 360 -14.91 6.20 4.94
C ASN A 360 -13.96 7.26 5.52
N ASP A 361 -13.67 7.22 6.82
CA ASP A 361 -12.75 8.16 7.49
C ASP A 361 -11.33 8.11 6.92
N TYR A 362 -10.94 6.93 6.44
CA TYR A 362 -9.84 6.77 5.51
C TYR A 362 -10.43 6.42 4.15
N PHE A 363 -10.48 7.40 3.25
CA PHE A 363 -11.32 7.33 2.04
C PHE A 363 -10.89 6.14 1.20
N ALA A 364 -11.82 5.22 0.95
CA ALA A 364 -11.65 4.24 -0.11
C ALA A 364 -11.74 4.99 -1.44
N GLY A 365 -10.76 4.80 -2.33
CA GLY A 365 -10.69 5.53 -3.60
C GLY A 365 -11.83 5.24 -4.59
N ALA A 366 -12.78 4.38 -4.22
CA ALA A 366 -13.85 3.88 -5.08
C ALA A 366 -14.98 4.87 -5.34
N VAL A 367 -15.30 5.73 -4.36
CA VAL A 367 -16.35 6.76 -4.49
C VAL A 367 -15.84 8.07 -3.93
N LEU A 368 -15.55 9.02 -4.82
CA LEU A 368 -14.99 10.33 -4.45
C LEU A 368 -15.81 11.44 -5.10
N LEU A 369 -16.44 12.29 -4.30
CA LEU A 369 -16.96 13.57 -4.79
C LEU A 369 -15.84 14.60 -4.71
N VAL A 370 -15.41 15.10 -5.86
CA VAL A 370 -14.31 16.04 -6.00
C VAL A 370 -14.84 17.40 -6.45
N THR A 371 -14.24 18.46 -5.92
CA THR A 371 -14.33 19.81 -6.49
C THR A 371 -13.05 20.09 -7.26
N PRO A 372 -13.03 19.92 -8.60
CA PRO A 372 -11.81 20.15 -9.38
C PRO A 372 -11.24 21.55 -9.16
N ASN A 373 -9.93 21.63 -9.01
CA ASN A 373 -9.21 22.87 -8.80
C ASN A 373 -7.76 22.72 -9.31
N PRO A 374 -7.37 23.44 -10.38
CA PRO A 374 -6.02 23.37 -10.93
C PRO A 374 -4.91 23.72 -9.93
N ALA A 375 -5.18 24.58 -8.95
CA ALA A 375 -4.22 24.93 -7.90
C ALA A 375 -3.97 23.73 -6.96
N THR A 376 -5.01 22.97 -6.63
CA THR A 376 -4.90 21.73 -5.85
C THR A 376 -4.12 20.66 -6.63
N ALA A 377 -4.40 20.49 -7.92
CA ALA A 377 -3.63 19.59 -8.78
C ALA A 377 -2.13 19.96 -8.85
N ALA A 378 -1.83 21.27 -8.91
CA ALA A 378 -0.44 21.75 -8.86
C ALA A 378 0.23 21.45 -7.51
N ALA A 379 -0.48 21.61 -6.39
CA ALA A 379 0.01 21.26 -5.07
C ALA A 379 0.30 19.76 -4.93
N PHE A 380 -0.52 18.90 -5.56
CA PHE A 380 -0.26 17.47 -5.60
C PHE A 380 1.07 17.15 -6.27
N ARG A 381 1.27 17.66 -7.49
CA ARG A 381 2.52 17.47 -8.23
C ARG A 381 3.73 17.95 -7.43
N ALA A 382 3.63 19.12 -6.79
CA ALA A 382 4.71 19.67 -5.98
C ALA A 382 5.04 18.81 -4.75
N THR A 383 4.03 18.16 -4.15
CA THR A 383 4.22 17.27 -3.00
C THR A 383 4.83 15.93 -3.43
N LEU A 384 4.31 15.33 -4.50
CA LEU A 384 4.80 14.04 -5.02
C LEU A 384 6.20 14.15 -5.63
N ALA A 385 6.56 15.32 -6.17
CA ALA A 385 7.92 15.63 -6.60
C ALA A 385 8.96 15.55 -5.46
N GLN A 386 8.54 15.71 -4.20
CA GLN A 386 9.46 15.61 -3.06
C GLN A 386 9.67 14.15 -2.62
N ASP A 387 8.60 13.38 -2.47
CA ASP A 387 8.67 12.00 -1.99
C ASP A 387 7.37 11.20 -2.27
N ALA A 388 7.16 10.80 -3.53
CA ALA A 388 6.05 9.93 -3.90
C ALA A 388 6.14 8.54 -3.23
N GLY A 389 7.36 8.07 -2.94
CA GLY A 389 7.64 6.84 -2.20
C GLY A 389 7.26 6.89 -0.71
N ARG A 390 6.71 8.00 -0.22
CA ARG A 390 6.16 8.04 1.14
C ARG A 390 4.84 7.27 1.27
N TYR A 391 4.08 7.13 0.18
CA TYR A 391 2.70 6.66 0.20
C TYR A 391 2.61 5.18 -0.17
N VAL A 392 2.11 4.35 0.74
CA VAL A 392 2.16 2.89 0.60
C VAL A 392 1.11 2.40 -0.38
N TYR A 393 -0.10 2.91 -0.23
CA TYR A 393 -1.24 2.70 -1.10
C TYR A 393 -1.44 3.92 -2.01
N GLY A 394 -0.35 4.34 -2.68
CA GLY A 394 -0.36 5.33 -3.75
C GLY A 394 -1.20 6.57 -3.47
N GLU A 395 -2.11 6.87 -4.39
CA GLU A 395 -2.99 8.02 -4.32
C GLU A 395 -3.95 7.98 -3.13
N GLN A 396 -4.34 6.79 -2.67
CA GLN A 396 -5.26 6.65 -1.54
C GLN A 396 -4.62 7.19 -0.25
N ASP A 397 -3.40 6.75 0.07
CA ASP A 397 -2.66 7.29 1.22
C ASP A 397 -2.40 8.80 1.05
N PHE A 398 -2.05 9.22 -0.16
CA PHE A 398 -1.78 10.62 -0.47
C PHE A 398 -2.99 11.51 -0.21
N LEU A 399 -4.16 11.15 -0.75
CA LEU A 399 -5.40 11.92 -0.61
C LEU A 399 -5.85 12.00 0.86
N ASN A 400 -5.70 10.90 1.61
CA ASN A 400 -6.00 10.87 3.04
C ASN A 400 -5.13 11.84 3.85
N VAL A 401 -3.85 11.95 3.51
CA VAL A 401 -2.96 12.94 4.15
C VAL A 401 -3.28 14.36 3.69
N HIS A 402 -3.48 14.57 2.39
CA HIS A 402 -3.67 15.90 1.82
C HIS A 402 -4.99 16.55 2.29
N PHE A 403 -6.08 15.77 2.38
CA PHE A 403 -7.41 16.24 2.78
C PHE A 403 -7.76 15.91 4.23
N ALA A 404 -6.75 15.60 5.05
CA ALA A 404 -6.91 15.43 6.49
C ALA A 404 -7.66 16.63 7.10
N GLY A 405 -8.76 16.35 7.81
CA GLY A 405 -9.59 17.36 8.49
C GLY A 405 -10.37 18.31 7.57
N THR A 406 -10.29 18.18 6.25
CA THR A 406 -10.95 19.09 5.29
C THR A 406 -11.93 18.40 4.34
N HIS A 407 -11.99 17.07 4.35
CA HIS A 407 -12.98 16.30 3.59
C HIS A 407 -14.33 16.22 4.33
N ALA A 408 -15.40 15.94 3.59
CA ALA A 408 -16.70 15.59 4.15
C ALA A 408 -16.94 14.08 4.10
N LEU A 409 -17.68 13.55 5.08
CA LEU A 409 -18.04 12.14 5.15
C LEU A 409 -19.44 11.91 4.59
N LEU A 410 -19.57 10.95 3.68
CA LEU A 410 -20.82 10.52 3.07
C LEU A 410 -21.36 9.29 3.81
N ALA A 411 -22.69 9.11 3.80
CA ALA A 411 -23.31 7.93 4.38
C ALA A 411 -22.86 6.62 3.69
N GLY A 412 -22.78 5.53 4.47
CA GLY A 412 -22.38 4.20 4.03
C GLY A 412 -23.12 3.64 2.81
N GLU A 413 -24.36 4.08 2.58
CA GLU A 413 -25.16 3.65 1.42
C GLU A 413 -24.52 4.03 0.07
N TYR A 414 -23.67 5.08 0.04
CA TYR A 414 -22.99 5.53 -1.16
C TYR A 414 -21.72 4.72 -1.46
N HIS A 415 -21.38 3.73 -0.64
CA HIS A 415 -20.26 2.82 -0.89
C HIS A 415 -20.43 1.53 -0.09
N CYS A 416 -21.17 0.57 -0.65
CA CYS A 416 -21.26 -0.78 -0.12
C CYS A 416 -20.21 -1.68 -0.77
N LEU A 417 -19.40 -2.38 0.03
CA LEU A 417 -18.56 -3.47 -0.46
C LEU A 417 -19.42 -4.70 -0.72
N ALA A 418 -19.39 -5.23 -1.95
CA ALA A 418 -20.24 -6.34 -2.37
C ALA A 418 -20.08 -7.57 -1.47
N GLU A 419 -18.84 -7.94 -1.15
CA GLU A 419 -18.53 -9.13 -0.37
C GLU A 419 -18.94 -8.98 1.09
N ALA A 420 -18.63 -7.83 1.71
CA ALA A 420 -19.03 -7.54 3.08
C ALA A 420 -20.56 -7.50 3.21
N THR A 421 -21.25 -6.96 2.21
CA THR A 421 -22.72 -6.90 2.18
C THR A 421 -23.32 -8.28 2.01
N ALA A 422 -22.78 -9.12 1.12
CA ALA A 422 -23.20 -10.51 0.98
C ALA A 422 -23.03 -11.29 2.29
N ILE A 423 -21.86 -11.19 2.94
CA ILE A 423 -21.59 -11.88 4.20
C ILE A 423 -22.53 -11.39 5.31
N GLY A 424 -22.71 -10.06 5.43
CA GLY A 424 -23.58 -9.45 6.43
C GLY A 424 -25.06 -9.81 6.26
N LEU A 425 -25.52 -10.04 5.03
CA LEU A 425 -26.89 -10.48 4.74
C LEU A 425 -27.05 -12.00 4.89
N ALA A 426 -26.07 -12.80 4.47
CA ALA A 426 -26.07 -14.26 4.61
C ALA A 426 -26.11 -14.70 6.09
N THR A 427 -25.40 -13.97 6.96
CA THR A 427 -25.35 -14.25 8.42
C THR A 427 -26.65 -13.94 9.15
N LYS A 428 -27.58 -13.18 8.55
CA LYS A 428 -28.85 -12.77 9.17
C LYS A 428 -30.05 -13.72 8.89
N GLN A 429 -29.83 -14.86 8.22
CA GLN A 429 -30.78 -15.95 7.88
C GLN A 429 -32.30 -15.66 7.93
N ASN A 430 -32.94 -15.50 6.75
CA ASN A 430 -34.14 -16.23 6.26
C ASN A 430 -34.70 -15.61 4.95
N HIS A 431 -33.85 -15.23 4.00
CA HIS A 431 -34.28 -14.53 2.79
C HIS A 431 -34.16 -15.45 1.57
N SER A 432 -35.23 -15.54 0.77
CA SER A 432 -35.14 -16.12 -0.58
C SER A 432 -34.26 -15.23 -1.47
N THR A 433 -33.66 -15.77 -2.53
CA THR A 433 -32.77 -15.01 -3.43
C THR A 433 -33.41 -13.74 -4.01
N GLY A 434 -34.74 -13.71 -4.18
CA GLY A 434 -35.49 -12.52 -4.61
C GLY A 434 -35.55 -11.40 -3.58
N ASP A 435 -35.48 -11.72 -2.29
CA ASP A 435 -35.49 -10.72 -1.21
C ASP A 435 -34.10 -10.08 -1.01
N PHE A 436 -33.02 -10.83 -1.28
CA PHE A 436 -31.64 -10.31 -1.20
C PHE A 436 -31.40 -9.11 -2.12
N ALA A 437 -31.73 -9.21 -3.42
CA ALA A 437 -31.49 -8.13 -4.37
C ALA A 437 -32.31 -6.87 -4.02
N ALA A 438 -33.57 -7.05 -3.59
CA ALA A 438 -34.41 -5.94 -3.14
C ALA A 438 -33.87 -5.31 -1.86
N GLN A 439 -33.36 -6.09 -0.92
CA GLN A 439 -32.74 -5.61 0.30
C GLN A 439 -31.43 -4.87 0.02
N LEU A 440 -30.61 -5.38 -0.90
CA LEU A 440 -29.39 -4.75 -1.35
C LEU A 440 -29.66 -3.38 -1.96
N VAL A 441 -30.62 -3.29 -2.88
CA VAL A 441 -31.03 -2.01 -3.50
C VAL A 441 -31.65 -1.05 -2.47
N ARG A 442 -32.19 -1.54 -1.34
CA ARG A 442 -32.66 -0.69 -0.22
C ARG A 442 -31.52 -0.20 0.67
N GLN A 443 -30.44 -0.96 0.83
CA GLN A 443 -29.31 -0.59 1.70
C GLN A 443 -28.23 0.21 0.97
N CYS A 444 -28.05 -0.07 -0.32
CA CYS A 444 -26.93 0.43 -1.11
C CYS A 444 -27.41 1.23 -2.31
N ALA A 445 -26.87 2.43 -2.47
CA ALA A 445 -26.99 3.24 -3.68
C ALA A 445 -25.84 2.92 -4.65
N VAL A 446 -24.64 2.66 -4.13
CA VAL A 446 -23.46 2.23 -4.91
C VAL A 446 -22.89 0.97 -4.30
N LEU A 447 -22.53 0.02 -5.17
CA LEU A 447 -21.98 -1.28 -4.82
C LEU A 447 -20.60 -1.44 -5.49
N GLU A 448 -19.54 -1.55 -4.72
CA GLU A 448 -18.18 -1.82 -5.22
C GLU A 448 -17.85 -3.32 -5.08
N PHE A 449 -17.34 -3.93 -6.15
CA PHE A 449 -16.79 -5.28 -6.12
C PHE A 449 -15.30 -5.19 -5.74
N SER A 450 -14.99 -5.41 -4.46
CA SER A 450 -13.69 -5.06 -3.89
C SER A 450 -12.56 -5.99 -4.33
N SER A 451 -11.32 -5.60 -4.03
CA SER A 451 -10.12 -6.33 -4.46
C SER A 451 -9.71 -7.50 -3.54
N CYS A 452 -10.64 -8.11 -2.81
CA CYS A 452 -10.27 -9.22 -1.94
C CYS A 452 -9.86 -10.46 -2.76
N SER A 453 -8.67 -11.00 -2.47
CA SER A 453 -8.08 -12.14 -3.19
C SER A 453 -8.85 -13.44 -2.96
N HIS A 454 -8.82 -14.33 -3.95
CA HIS A 454 -9.16 -15.73 -3.70
C HIS A 454 -8.07 -16.42 -2.86
N ASP A 455 -8.49 -17.40 -2.05
CA ASP A 455 -7.61 -18.35 -1.37
C ASP A 455 -6.47 -17.68 -0.54
N GLY A 456 -6.77 -16.59 0.18
CA GLY A 456 -5.86 -16.01 1.17
C GLY A 456 -4.65 -15.24 0.61
N GLY A 457 -4.77 -14.66 -0.59
CA GLY A 457 -3.76 -13.73 -1.14
C GLY A 457 -3.00 -14.25 -2.35
N VAL A 458 -3.21 -15.51 -2.75
CA VAL A 458 -2.41 -16.18 -3.81
C VAL A 458 -3.02 -15.98 -5.20
N SER A 459 -4.28 -15.54 -5.30
CA SER A 459 -5.01 -15.41 -6.56
C SER A 459 -5.60 -14.01 -6.74
N PRO A 460 -5.79 -13.55 -7.99
CA PRO A 460 -6.34 -12.22 -8.28
C PRO A 460 -7.70 -12.03 -7.59
N ALA A 461 -7.97 -10.77 -7.26
CA ALA A 461 -9.23 -10.37 -6.66
C ALA A 461 -10.42 -10.93 -7.44
N TRP A 462 -11.45 -11.35 -6.72
CA TRP A 462 -12.70 -11.67 -7.38
C TRP A 462 -13.28 -10.40 -8.00
N LYS A 463 -13.60 -10.46 -9.29
CA LYS A 463 -14.31 -9.41 -10.01
C LYS A 463 -15.40 -10.09 -10.84
N PRO A 464 -16.58 -9.47 -10.97
CA PRO A 464 -17.73 -10.13 -11.57
C PRO A 464 -17.52 -10.49 -13.06
N TRP A 465 -16.64 -9.78 -13.77
CA TRP A 465 -16.27 -10.09 -15.16
C TRP A 465 -15.37 -11.32 -15.33
N HIS A 466 -14.79 -11.87 -14.26
CA HIS A 466 -14.12 -13.17 -14.31
C HIS A 466 -15.13 -14.33 -14.50
N GLY A 467 -16.43 -14.03 -14.40
CA GLY A 467 -17.52 -14.96 -14.66
C GLY A 467 -17.79 -15.91 -13.49
N ARG A 468 -18.91 -16.63 -13.59
CA ARG A 468 -19.43 -17.51 -12.54
C ARG A 468 -18.54 -18.73 -12.24
N GLY A 469 -17.60 -19.06 -13.13
CA GLY A 469 -16.62 -20.12 -12.90
C GLY A 469 -15.64 -19.84 -11.76
N THR A 470 -15.61 -18.61 -11.25
CA THR A 470 -14.86 -18.23 -10.03
C THR A 470 -15.64 -18.44 -8.74
N LEU A 471 -16.95 -18.67 -8.82
CA LEU A 471 -17.86 -18.87 -7.68
C LEU A 471 -18.15 -20.35 -7.41
N LEU A 472 -17.16 -21.23 -7.64
CA LEU A 472 -17.33 -22.66 -7.38
C LEU A 472 -17.27 -22.95 -5.86
N PRO A 473 -17.99 -23.96 -5.34
CA PRO A 473 -18.07 -24.24 -3.89
C PRO A 473 -16.72 -24.47 -3.20
N GLU A 474 -15.74 -24.99 -3.94
CA GLU A 474 -14.37 -25.24 -3.48
C GLU A 474 -13.50 -23.99 -3.41
N ARG A 475 -13.90 -22.90 -4.07
CA ARG A 475 -13.19 -21.62 -4.05
C ARG A 475 -13.58 -20.80 -2.83
N ARG A 476 -12.78 -19.79 -2.52
CA ARG A 476 -13.06 -18.79 -1.49
C ARG A 476 -12.99 -17.38 -2.05
N VAL A 477 -14.02 -16.58 -1.78
CA VAL A 477 -14.03 -15.12 -2.03
C VAL A 477 -13.87 -14.43 -0.67
N CYS A 478 -12.81 -13.63 -0.50
CA CYS A 478 -12.42 -13.05 0.79
C CYS A 478 -12.32 -14.07 1.96
N LEU A 479 -11.89 -15.31 1.71
CA LEU A 479 -11.88 -16.43 2.69
C LEU A 479 -13.25 -17.09 2.97
N PHE A 480 -14.34 -16.64 2.35
CA PHE A 480 -15.68 -17.20 2.52
C PHE A 480 -16.10 -18.07 1.33
N PRO A 481 -16.82 -19.18 1.55
CA PRO A 481 -17.40 -19.96 0.46
C PRO A 481 -18.45 -19.12 -0.29
N PRO A 482 -18.45 -19.09 -1.62
CA PRO A 482 -19.44 -18.34 -2.39
C PRO A 482 -20.82 -18.98 -2.25
N GLY A 483 -21.75 -18.27 -1.59
CA GLY A 483 -23.15 -18.67 -1.42
C GLY A 483 -24.10 -18.07 -2.48
N PRO A 484 -25.42 -18.31 -2.35
CA PRO A 484 -26.45 -17.74 -3.23
C PRO A 484 -26.38 -16.20 -3.37
N GLU A 485 -25.93 -15.50 -2.33
CA GLU A 485 -25.75 -14.05 -2.28
C GLU A 485 -24.68 -13.59 -3.27
N PHE A 486 -23.55 -14.29 -3.37
CA PHE A 486 -22.50 -13.99 -4.36
C PHE A 486 -22.97 -14.23 -5.79
N HIS A 487 -23.77 -15.27 -6.02
CA HIS A 487 -24.39 -15.50 -7.32
C HIS A 487 -25.41 -14.40 -7.68
N ALA A 488 -26.16 -13.88 -6.71
CA ALA A 488 -27.07 -12.76 -6.91
C ALA A 488 -26.30 -11.48 -7.27
N LEU A 489 -25.19 -11.18 -6.56
CA LEU A 489 -24.31 -10.06 -6.89
C LEU A 489 -23.72 -10.17 -8.31
N ALA A 490 -23.22 -11.35 -8.68
CA ALA A 490 -22.71 -11.59 -10.04
C ALA A 490 -23.81 -11.43 -11.10
N SER A 491 -25.05 -11.78 -10.77
CA SER A 491 -26.20 -11.62 -11.68
C SER A 491 -26.55 -10.15 -11.89
N LEU A 492 -26.58 -9.35 -10.82
CA LEU A 492 -26.79 -7.89 -10.92
C LEU A 492 -25.76 -7.23 -11.84
N TRP A 493 -24.49 -7.60 -11.69
CA TRP A 493 -23.44 -7.11 -12.57
C TRP A 493 -23.61 -7.59 -14.02
N THR A 494 -23.90 -8.88 -14.22
CA THR A 494 -24.10 -9.47 -15.55
C THR A 494 -25.26 -8.78 -16.28
N GLU A 495 -26.35 -8.49 -15.59
CA GLU A 495 -27.50 -7.76 -16.15
C GLU A 495 -27.15 -6.33 -16.54
N ALA A 496 -26.38 -5.61 -15.70
CA ALA A 496 -25.90 -4.27 -16.03
C ALA A 496 -24.98 -4.28 -17.24
N TYR A 497 -24.02 -5.20 -17.28
CA TYR A 497 -23.12 -5.38 -18.41
C TYR A 497 -23.89 -5.74 -19.69
N ALA A 498 -24.85 -6.68 -19.62
CA ALA A 498 -25.66 -7.09 -20.76
C ALA A 498 -26.48 -5.91 -21.35
N ARG A 499 -27.01 -5.01 -20.51
CA ARG A 499 -27.67 -3.78 -21.00
C ARG A 499 -26.72 -2.86 -21.77
N GLY A 500 -25.50 -2.69 -21.27
CA GLY A 500 -24.47 -1.92 -21.97
C GLY A 500 -24.10 -2.57 -23.31
N MET A 501 -23.91 -3.88 -23.32
CA MET A 501 -23.59 -4.63 -24.54
C MET A 501 -24.72 -4.58 -25.57
N ALA A 502 -25.98 -4.72 -25.16
CA ALA A 502 -27.12 -4.58 -26.06
C ALA A 502 -27.18 -3.20 -26.72
N THR A 503 -26.77 -2.15 -25.99
CA THR A 503 -26.65 -0.79 -26.54
C THR A 503 -25.57 -0.72 -27.62
N LEU A 504 -24.41 -1.36 -27.39
CA LEU A 504 -23.32 -1.42 -28.37
C LEU A 504 -23.70 -2.23 -29.62
N GLU A 505 -24.36 -3.37 -29.45
CA GLU A 505 -24.82 -4.23 -30.55
C GLU A 505 -25.81 -3.50 -31.47
N ALA A 506 -26.73 -2.72 -30.89
CA ALA A 506 -27.71 -1.94 -31.64
C ALA A 506 -27.08 -0.84 -32.53
N LEU A 507 -25.83 -0.44 -32.25
CA LEU A 507 -25.16 0.69 -32.90
C LEU A 507 -24.17 0.28 -34.00
N THR A 508 -24.02 -1.02 -34.29
CA THR A 508 -23.34 -1.55 -35.51
C THR A 508 -21.91 -1.06 -35.79
N VAL A 509 -21.05 -0.93 -34.78
CA VAL A 509 -19.59 -0.72 -34.99
C VAL A 509 -18.79 -1.88 -34.40
N SER A 510 -17.97 -2.53 -35.25
CA SER A 510 -16.87 -3.47 -34.95
C SER A 510 -16.96 -4.37 -33.70
N PHE A 511 -18.16 -4.78 -33.30
CA PHE A 511 -18.44 -5.51 -32.06
C PHE A 511 -17.53 -6.74 -31.84
N ARG A 512 -17.22 -7.45 -32.92
CA ARG A 512 -16.30 -8.60 -32.89
C ARG A 512 -14.86 -8.22 -32.52
N THR A 513 -14.40 -7.04 -32.94
CA THR A 513 -13.06 -6.52 -32.62
C THR A 513 -12.98 -6.09 -31.15
N VAL A 514 -14.02 -5.47 -30.62
CA VAL A 514 -14.08 -5.07 -29.19
C VAL A 514 -14.09 -6.31 -28.29
N LEU A 515 -14.93 -7.30 -28.59
CA LEU A 515 -14.95 -8.58 -27.86
C LEU A 515 -13.60 -9.32 -27.93
N ALA A 516 -12.88 -9.24 -29.05
CA ALA A 516 -11.57 -9.86 -29.20
C ALA A 516 -10.47 -9.15 -28.40
N VAL A 517 -10.63 -7.86 -28.08
CA VAL A 517 -9.69 -7.11 -27.21
C VAL A 517 -9.99 -7.39 -25.74
N TRP A 518 -11.26 -7.57 -25.39
CA TRP A 518 -11.66 -7.74 -23.99
C TRP A 518 -11.62 -9.18 -23.48
N ASN A 519 -11.74 -10.18 -24.37
CA ASN A 519 -11.59 -11.61 -24.04
C ASN A 519 -10.13 -12.06 -24.16
#